data_AF-A0A397U7R7-F1
#
_entry.id   AF-A0A397U7R7-F1
#
_cell.length_a   1.000
_cell.length_b   1.000
_cell.length_c   1.000
_cell.angle_alpha   90.00
_cell.angle_beta   90.00
_cell.angle_gamma   90.00
#
_symmetry.space_group_name_H-M   'P 1'
#
loop_
_entity.id
_entity.type
_entity.pdbx_description
1 polymer ?
#
loop_
_entity_poly.entity_id
_entity_poly.type
_entity_poly.pdbx_seq_one_letter_code
_entity_poly.pdbx_strand_id
1 'polypeptide(L)'
;MTDENIIIKARHVVSGELVARKLVVKRDIKLDDLEYKLRERFNVSYDRRIELYYIDDDNDHIIITFEDELALALESSKLPVFGLTVKPKVVEKVCTYPHIIKGKFGELVEVLIESRWLTITNATREDTIAWGTDIFTDDSDLIKAITHSEKVDLTDTPPQHDLVVTVRYLPGCLKYNGSSRQGITTLSYGPYETSYIVEDIKAIPITNEKSARHHTYDDQRYDTVVYE
;
A
#
# COMPACT_ATOMS: atom_id res chain seq x y z
N MET A 1 -12.73 -9.48 35.71
CA MET A 1 -12.60 -8.31 34.81
C MET A 1 -11.19 -8.33 34.29
N THR A 2 -10.98 -8.89 33.10
CA THR A 2 -9.71 -8.81 32.40
C THR A 2 -9.46 -7.36 32.04
N ASP A 3 -8.29 -6.84 32.37
CA ASP A 3 -7.88 -5.48 32.01
C ASP A 3 -7.88 -5.38 30.48
N GLU A 4 -8.78 -4.59 29.91
CA GLU A 4 -8.96 -4.43 28.45
C GLU A 4 -7.72 -3.87 27.77
N ASN A 5 -6.84 -3.24 28.55
CA ASN A 5 -5.61 -2.63 28.09
C ASN A 5 -4.39 -3.44 28.50
N ILE A 6 -3.32 -3.27 27.73
CA ILE A 6 -2.01 -3.84 27.98
C ILE A 6 -0.93 -2.79 27.73
N ILE A 7 0.08 -2.77 28.59
CA ILE A 7 1.29 -1.98 28.35
C ILE A 7 2.22 -2.83 27.51
N ILE A 8 2.69 -2.28 26.40
CA ILE A 8 3.74 -2.89 25.57
C ILE A 8 4.98 -2.02 25.58
N LYS A 9 6.14 -2.64 25.35
CA LYS A 9 7.40 -1.94 25.07
C LYS A 9 7.70 -2.10 23.58
N ALA A 10 7.95 -1.00 22.88
CA ALA A 10 8.38 -1.03 21.49
C ALA A 10 9.80 -0.48 21.37
N ARG A 11 10.63 -1.08 20.51
CA ARG A 11 12.00 -0.63 20.22
C ARG A 11 12.21 -0.39 18.73
N HIS A 12 12.97 0.66 18.40
CA HIS A 12 13.34 0.96 17.03
C HIS A 12 14.67 1.72 17.00
N VAL A 13 15.48 1.52 15.96
CA VAL A 13 16.73 2.25 15.76
C VAL A 13 16.44 3.58 15.07
N VAL A 14 16.62 4.68 15.78
CA VAL A 14 16.44 6.05 15.26
C VAL A 14 17.81 6.68 15.16
N SER A 15 18.23 7.06 13.95
CA SER A 15 19.54 7.70 13.69
C SER A 15 20.74 6.91 14.25
N GLY A 16 20.66 5.58 14.22
CA GLY A 16 21.72 4.68 14.71
C GLY A 16 21.63 4.33 16.20
N GLU A 17 20.73 4.96 16.96
CA GLU A 17 20.53 4.68 18.38
C GLU A 17 19.27 3.86 18.62
N LEU A 18 19.36 2.85 19.48
CA LEU A 18 18.19 2.06 19.87
C LEU A 18 17.34 2.86 20.86
N VAL A 19 16.16 3.26 20.42
CA VAL A 19 15.17 3.97 21.24
C VAL A 19 14.06 3.00 21.62
N ALA A 20 13.61 3.07 22.88
CA ALA A 20 12.46 2.31 23.36
C ALA A 20 11.35 3.24 23.89
N ARG A 21 10.10 2.83 23.67
CA ARG A 21 8.91 3.51 24.18
C ARG A 21 7.99 2.51 24.85
N LYS A 22 7.28 2.95 25.88
CA LYS A 22 6.16 2.19 26.47
C LYS A 22 4.85 2.87 26.09
N LEU A 23 3.87 2.08 25.70
CA LEU A 23 2.55 2.57 25.31
C LEU A 23 1.47 1.61 25.81
N VAL A 24 0.30 2.20 26.10
CA VAL A 24 -0.92 1.45 26.43
C VAL A 24 -1.68 1.21 25.13
N VAL A 25 -2.04 -0.05 24.88
CA VAL A 25 -2.88 -0.46 23.75
C VAL A 25 -4.01 -1.33 24.26
N LYS A 26 -5.10 -1.43 23.49
CA LYS A 26 -6.14 -2.42 23.78
C LYS A 26 -5.62 -3.82 23.46
N ARG A 27 -6.12 -4.83 24.17
CA ARG A 27 -5.77 -6.24 23.89
C ARG A 27 -6.29 -6.73 22.54
N ASP A 28 -7.37 -6.15 22.04
CA ASP A 28 -7.99 -6.47 20.75
C ASP A 28 -7.57 -5.51 19.62
N ILE A 29 -6.47 -4.76 19.81
CA ILE A 29 -5.95 -3.83 18.81
C ILE A 29 -5.66 -4.56 17.49
N LYS A 30 -6.06 -3.96 16.37
CA LYS A 30 -5.74 -4.45 15.02
C LYS A 30 -4.29 -4.18 14.66
N LEU A 31 -3.73 -5.02 13.80
CA LEU A 31 -2.33 -4.89 13.38
C LEU A 31 -2.07 -3.51 12.75
N ASP A 32 -2.94 -3.07 11.83
CA ASP A 32 -2.84 -1.76 11.19
C ASP A 32 -2.90 -0.59 12.19
N ASP A 33 -3.73 -0.70 13.24
CA ASP A 33 -3.83 0.32 14.30
C ASP A 33 -2.57 0.38 15.16
N LEU A 34 -1.97 -0.78 15.45
CA LEU A 34 -0.70 -0.86 16.17
C LEU A 34 0.43 -0.28 15.33
N GLU A 35 0.50 -0.65 14.04
CA GLU A 35 1.45 -0.09 13.08
C GLU A 35 1.36 1.44 13.01
N TYR A 36 0.15 1.98 12.86
CA TYR A 36 -0.12 3.42 12.88
C TYR A 36 0.45 4.07 14.14
N LYS A 37 0.12 3.53 15.33
CA LYS A 37 0.61 4.09 16.60
C LYS A 37 2.13 4.07 16.69
N LEU A 38 2.77 3.00 16.22
CA LEU A 38 4.22 2.88 16.27
C LEU A 38 4.91 3.84 15.30
N ARG A 39 4.36 4.01 14.09
CA ARG A 39 4.85 5.01 13.11
C ARG A 39 4.84 6.41 13.70
N GLU A 40 3.73 6.82 14.29
CA GLU A 40 3.60 8.14 14.94
C GLU A 40 4.60 8.33 16.08
N ARG A 41 4.83 7.28 16.88
CA ARG A 41 5.75 7.35 18.04
C ARG A 41 7.21 7.39 17.63
N PHE A 42 7.59 6.72 16.54
CA PHE A 42 8.97 6.69 16.06
C PHE A 42 9.22 7.66 14.90
N ASN A 43 8.23 8.46 14.51
CA ASN A 43 8.30 9.38 13.37
C ASN A 43 8.71 8.66 12.07
N VAL A 44 8.13 7.48 11.83
CA VAL A 44 8.41 6.66 10.64
C VAL A 44 7.40 7.00 9.55
N SER A 45 7.91 7.56 8.45
CA SER A 45 7.10 7.94 7.29
C SER A 45 6.50 6.72 6.57
N TYR A 46 5.32 6.93 5.95
CA TYR A 46 4.58 5.90 5.21
C TYR A 46 5.24 5.50 3.88
N ASP A 47 6.23 6.25 3.40
CA ASP A 47 7.10 5.85 2.30
C ASP A 47 8.06 4.69 2.67
N ARG A 48 8.12 4.31 3.95
CA ARG A 48 8.87 3.17 4.44
C ARG A 48 7.96 2.01 4.84
N ARG A 49 8.45 0.79 4.57
CA ARG A 49 7.85 -0.43 5.09
C ARG A 49 8.34 -0.61 6.53
N ILE A 50 7.42 -0.98 7.42
CA ILE A 50 7.79 -1.51 8.73
C ILE A 50 7.63 -3.02 8.71
N GLU A 51 8.57 -3.70 9.33
CA GLU A 51 8.46 -5.11 9.68
C GLU A 51 8.41 -5.17 11.20
N LEU A 52 7.24 -5.53 11.71
CA LEU A 52 6.99 -5.69 13.12
C LEU A 52 7.41 -7.09 13.54
N TYR A 53 8.03 -7.19 14.70
CA TYR A 53 8.34 -8.46 15.34
C TYR A 53 8.19 -8.35 16.85
N TYR A 54 8.01 -9.47 17.53
CA TYR A 54 8.18 -9.54 18.98
C TYR A 54 9.38 -10.41 19.34
N ILE A 55 9.83 -10.25 20.58
CA ILE A 55 10.87 -11.09 21.18
C ILE A 55 10.15 -12.05 22.12
N ASP A 56 10.32 -13.35 21.90
CA ASP A 56 9.79 -14.37 22.79
C ASP A 56 10.72 -14.65 23.98
N ASP A 57 10.36 -15.65 24.79
CA ASP A 57 11.12 -16.03 25.99
C ASP A 57 12.49 -16.63 25.65
N ASP A 58 12.66 -17.16 24.43
CA ASP A 58 13.92 -17.71 23.91
C ASP A 58 14.80 -16.62 23.24
N ASN A 59 14.33 -15.37 23.25
CA ASN A 59 14.97 -14.20 22.65
C ASN A 59 15.08 -14.27 21.12
N ASP A 60 14.17 -15.00 20.48
CA ASP A 60 14.05 -15.06 19.02
C ASP A 60 13.23 -13.87 18.47
N HIS A 61 13.54 -13.48 17.24
CA HIS A 61 12.81 -12.43 16.53
C HIS A 61 11.67 -13.04 15.71
N ILE A 62 10.46 -13.01 16.26
CA ILE A 62 9.28 -13.58 15.61
C ILE A 62 8.54 -12.48 14.86
N ILE A 63 8.51 -12.57 13.53
CA ILE A 63 7.85 -11.58 12.66
C ILE A 63 6.34 -11.65 12.85
N ILE A 64 5.69 -10.49 12.80
CA ILE A 64 4.24 -10.33 12.87
C ILE A 64 3.76 -9.77 11.53
N THR A 65 2.96 -10.55 10.83
CA THR A 65 2.34 -10.25 9.52
C THR A 65 0.82 -10.41 9.52
N PHE A 66 0.27 -11.17 10.48
CA PHE A 66 -1.15 -11.43 10.60
C PHE A 66 -1.70 -11.14 12.01
N GLU A 67 -3.03 -11.05 12.10
CA GLU A 67 -3.75 -10.70 13.33
C GLU A 67 -3.62 -11.76 14.43
N ASP A 68 -3.55 -13.05 14.06
CA ASP A 68 -3.35 -14.15 14.99
C ASP A 68 -1.94 -14.16 15.60
N GLU A 69 -0.91 -13.84 14.80
CA GLU A 69 0.46 -13.64 15.27
C GLU A 69 0.55 -12.46 16.24
N LEU A 70 -0.18 -11.36 15.98
CA LEU A 70 -0.26 -10.23 16.91
C LEU A 70 -0.92 -10.63 18.24
N ALA A 71 -2.02 -11.40 18.18
CA ALA A 71 -2.70 -11.88 19.38
C ALA A 71 -1.74 -12.70 20.27
N LEU A 72 -0.97 -13.63 19.65
CA LEU A 72 0.07 -14.40 20.35
C LEU A 72 1.17 -13.50 20.92
N ALA A 73 1.63 -12.52 20.15
CA ALA A 73 2.66 -11.57 20.58
C ALA A 73 2.23 -10.76 21.81
N LEU A 74 0.97 -10.34 21.90
CA LEU A 74 0.42 -9.61 23.05
C LEU A 74 0.29 -10.47 24.32
N GLU A 75 0.22 -11.78 24.17
CA GLU A 75 0.15 -12.74 25.27
C GLU A 75 1.52 -13.36 25.64
N SER A 76 2.56 -13.06 24.86
CA SER A 76 3.91 -13.64 25.04
C SER A 76 4.51 -13.39 26.42
N SER A 77 4.20 -12.26 27.06
CA SER A 77 4.67 -11.96 28.41
C SER A 77 3.82 -10.89 29.09
N LYS A 78 4.11 -10.60 30.37
CA LYS A 78 3.46 -9.51 31.12
C LYS A 78 3.73 -8.12 30.53
N LEU A 79 4.88 -7.95 29.88
CA LEU A 79 5.27 -6.71 29.19
C LEU A 79 5.84 -7.09 27.83
N PRO A 80 4.99 -7.38 26.84
CA PRO A 80 5.43 -7.77 25.51
C PRO A 80 6.40 -6.75 24.93
N VAL A 81 7.48 -7.25 24.34
CA VAL A 81 8.52 -6.44 23.72
C VAL A 81 8.44 -6.60 22.21
N PHE A 82 8.03 -5.52 21.55
CA PHE A 82 7.99 -5.40 20.11
C PHE A 82 9.23 -4.68 19.61
N GLY A 83 9.68 -5.05 18.42
CA GLY A 83 10.66 -4.30 17.67
C GLY A 83 10.20 -4.00 16.25
N LEU A 84 10.75 -2.93 15.70
CA LEU A 84 10.43 -2.45 14.36
C LEU A 84 11.69 -2.36 13.53
N THR A 85 11.66 -3.02 12.38
CA THR A 85 12.66 -2.81 11.32
C THR A 85 12.04 -1.93 10.24
N VAL A 86 12.62 -0.76 10.03
CA VAL A 86 12.21 0.15 8.96
C VAL A 86 13.03 -0.19 7.72
N LYS A 87 12.35 -0.66 6.67
CA LYS A 87 12.94 -0.99 5.39
C LYS A 87 12.50 0.04 4.35
N PRO A 88 13.32 0.34 3.32
CA PRO A 88 12.82 1.00 2.12
C PRO A 88 11.59 0.23 1.60
N LYS A 89 10.54 0.93 1.17
CA LYS A 89 9.58 0.31 0.26
C LYS A 89 10.35 0.02 -1.02
N VAL A 90 10.67 -1.25 -1.26
CA VAL A 90 11.23 -1.66 -2.54
C VAL A 90 10.05 -1.63 -3.50
N VAL A 91 10.18 -0.82 -4.54
CA VAL A 91 9.23 -0.82 -5.65
C VAL A 91 9.74 -1.89 -6.60
N GLU A 92 9.04 -3.01 -6.67
CA GLU A 92 9.49 -4.14 -7.49
C GLU A 92 9.29 -3.88 -8.98
N LYS A 93 8.24 -3.13 -9.34
CA LYS A 93 7.94 -2.75 -10.73
C LYS A 93 7.47 -1.31 -10.83
N VAL A 94 7.78 -0.68 -11.96
CA VAL A 94 7.29 0.64 -12.36
C VAL A 94 6.57 0.51 -13.69
N CYS A 95 5.42 1.14 -13.83
CA CYS A 95 4.68 1.22 -15.09
C CYS A 95 4.00 2.58 -15.25
N THR A 96 3.29 2.79 -16.36
CA THR A 96 2.65 4.08 -16.67
C THR A 96 1.22 3.84 -17.10
N TYR A 97 0.26 4.59 -16.53
CA TYR A 97 -1.15 4.49 -16.91
C TYR A 97 -1.35 4.94 -18.38
N PRO A 98 -2.15 4.20 -19.19
CA PRO A 98 -3.06 3.11 -18.80
C PRO A 98 -2.46 1.69 -18.80
N HIS A 99 -1.16 1.54 -19.07
CA HIS A 99 -0.48 0.24 -19.14
C HIS A 99 0.00 -0.24 -17.77
N ILE A 100 -0.92 -0.74 -16.94
CA ILE A 100 -0.62 -1.27 -15.61
C ILE A 100 -0.15 -2.72 -15.70
N ILE A 101 0.97 -3.03 -15.05
CA ILE A 101 1.51 -4.39 -14.96
C ILE A 101 1.03 -5.05 -13.66
N LYS A 102 0.43 -6.24 -13.77
CA LYS A 102 0.01 -7.02 -12.60
C LYS A 102 1.20 -7.52 -11.78
N GLY A 103 1.05 -7.50 -10.45
CA GLY A 103 2.05 -7.96 -9.48
C GLY A 103 1.71 -9.31 -8.86
N LYS A 104 2.69 -9.88 -8.16
CA LYS A 104 2.50 -11.01 -7.24
C LYS A 104 1.93 -10.51 -5.91
N PHE A 105 1.40 -11.42 -5.10
CA PHE A 105 0.90 -11.06 -3.77
C PHE A 105 1.99 -10.43 -2.91
N GLY A 106 1.67 -9.28 -2.31
CA GLY A 106 2.58 -8.46 -1.52
C GLY A 106 3.50 -7.54 -2.34
N GLU A 107 3.53 -7.68 -3.67
CA GLU A 107 4.36 -6.86 -4.55
C GLU A 107 3.80 -5.43 -4.64
N LEU A 108 4.70 -4.44 -4.54
CA LEU A 108 4.40 -3.03 -4.74
C LEU A 108 4.75 -2.63 -6.17
N VAL A 109 3.77 -2.06 -6.86
CA VAL A 109 3.95 -1.51 -8.20
C VAL A 109 3.71 -0.01 -8.12
N GLU A 110 4.67 0.77 -8.60
CA GLU A 110 4.46 2.21 -8.82
C GLU A 110 3.93 2.44 -10.23
N VAL A 111 2.84 3.20 -10.30
CA VAL A 111 2.20 3.61 -11.54
C VAL A 111 2.36 5.11 -11.67
N LEU A 112 3.10 5.53 -12.69
CA LEU A 112 3.15 6.93 -13.09
C LEU A 112 1.86 7.27 -13.85
N ILE A 113 1.15 8.28 -13.39
CA ILE A 113 -0.07 8.80 -14.02
C ILE A 113 0.19 10.23 -14.43
N GLU A 114 0.29 10.46 -15.73
CA GLU A 114 0.43 11.80 -16.26
C GLU A 114 -0.81 12.65 -15.98
N SER A 115 -0.59 13.94 -15.71
CA SER A 115 -1.61 14.96 -15.46
C SER A 115 -2.83 14.87 -16.39
N ARG A 116 -2.63 14.60 -17.69
CA ARG A 116 -3.72 14.50 -18.69
C ARG A 116 -4.78 13.44 -18.36
N TRP A 117 -4.44 12.43 -17.55
CA TRP A 117 -5.36 11.39 -17.10
C TRP A 117 -6.07 11.75 -15.80
N LEU A 118 -5.59 12.75 -15.07
CA LEU A 118 -6.08 13.17 -13.77
C LEU A 118 -7.22 14.18 -13.92
N THR A 119 -8.33 13.74 -14.51
CA THR A 119 -9.54 14.53 -14.61
C THR A 119 -10.77 13.73 -14.21
N ILE A 120 -11.81 14.43 -13.75
CA ILE A 120 -13.08 13.80 -13.43
C ILE A 120 -13.70 13.13 -14.66
N THR A 121 -13.49 13.70 -15.86
CA THR A 121 -13.90 13.07 -17.12
C THR A 121 -13.25 11.70 -17.31
N ASN A 122 -11.96 11.55 -17.02
CA ASN A 122 -11.28 10.26 -17.11
C ASN A 122 -11.75 9.28 -16.03
N ALA A 123 -11.99 9.76 -14.81
CA ALA A 123 -12.53 8.93 -13.72
C ALA A 123 -13.97 8.47 -13.98
N THR A 124 -14.74 9.18 -14.81
CA THR A 124 -16.16 8.87 -15.07
C THR A 124 -16.42 8.22 -16.41
N ARG A 125 -15.38 7.87 -17.19
CA ARG A 125 -15.56 7.22 -18.49
C ARG A 125 -16.36 5.92 -18.37
N GLU A 126 -17.22 5.67 -19.35
CA GLU A 126 -18.08 4.48 -19.40
C GLU A 126 -17.32 3.21 -19.85
N ASP A 127 -16.19 3.38 -20.56
CA ASP A 127 -15.36 2.28 -21.06
C ASP A 127 -14.36 1.74 -20.03
N THR A 128 -14.39 2.27 -18.81
CA THR A 128 -13.56 1.82 -17.68
C THR A 128 -14.47 1.39 -16.53
N ILE A 129 -14.03 0.43 -15.72
CA ILE A 129 -14.83 -0.13 -14.62
C ILE A 129 -13.94 -0.32 -13.40
N ALA A 130 -14.48 -0.15 -12.20
CA ALA A 130 -13.83 -0.54 -10.95
C ALA A 130 -14.79 -1.35 -10.08
N TRP A 131 -14.28 -2.40 -9.46
CA TRP A 131 -15.03 -3.36 -8.65
C TRP A 131 -14.51 -3.36 -7.21
N GLY A 132 -15.38 -3.13 -6.24
CA GLY A 132 -15.02 -3.09 -4.83
C GLY A 132 -14.83 -1.70 -4.25
N THR A 133 -14.50 -1.67 -2.96
CA THR A 133 -14.33 -0.46 -2.15
C THR A 133 -13.16 -0.71 -1.22
N ASP A 134 -12.17 0.19 -1.22
CA ASP A 134 -10.90 0.11 -0.49
C ASP A 134 -9.97 -1.04 -0.97
N ILE A 135 -10.55 -2.21 -1.27
CA ILE A 135 -9.93 -3.34 -1.97
C ILE A 135 -10.63 -3.52 -3.32
N PHE A 136 -9.84 -3.49 -4.40
CA PHE A 136 -10.33 -3.59 -5.77
C PHE A 136 -9.94 -4.92 -6.40
N THR A 137 -10.72 -5.43 -7.35
CA THR A 137 -10.23 -6.49 -8.25
C THR A 137 -9.07 -5.96 -9.07
N ASP A 138 -8.13 -6.81 -9.45
CA ASP A 138 -6.90 -6.33 -10.06
C ASP A 138 -7.04 -5.81 -11.52
N ASP A 139 -8.22 -5.96 -12.11
CA ASP A 139 -8.62 -5.43 -13.41
C ASP A 139 -9.44 -4.12 -13.30
N SER A 140 -9.62 -3.59 -12.08
CA SER A 140 -10.26 -2.31 -11.84
C SER A 140 -9.41 -1.13 -12.33
N ASP A 141 -10.03 -0.17 -13.02
CA ASP A 141 -9.38 1.04 -13.50
C ASP A 141 -8.82 1.88 -12.33
N LEU A 142 -7.54 2.25 -12.45
CA LEU A 142 -6.82 2.92 -11.38
C LEU A 142 -7.27 4.37 -11.17
N ILE A 143 -7.67 5.09 -12.22
CA ILE A 143 -8.16 6.47 -12.08
C ILE A 143 -9.46 6.49 -11.29
N LYS A 144 -10.38 5.56 -11.59
CA LYS A 144 -11.58 5.34 -10.77
C LYS A 144 -11.24 4.99 -9.33
N ALA A 145 -10.33 4.04 -9.12
CA ALA A 145 -9.98 3.57 -7.79
C ALA A 145 -9.36 4.67 -6.92
N ILE A 146 -8.42 5.47 -7.44
CA ILE A 146 -7.77 6.53 -6.65
C ILE A 146 -8.73 7.68 -6.27
N THR A 147 -9.65 8.04 -7.16
CA THR A 147 -10.69 9.05 -6.86
C THR A 147 -11.73 8.50 -5.91
N HIS A 148 -12.19 7.26 -6.12
CA HIS A 148 -13.13 6.58 -5.22
C HIS A 148 -12.56 6.38 -3.81
N SER A 149 -11.25 6.17 -3.69
CA SER A 149 -10.54 6.07 -2.41
C SER A 149 -10.48 7.39 -1.64
N GLU A 150 -11.00 8.49 -2.20
CA GLU A 150 -11.00 9.85 -1.64
C GLU A 150 -9.59 10.41 -1.37
N LYS A 151 -8.56 9.78 -1.93
CA LYS A 151 -7.16 10.21 -1.82
C LYS A 151 -6.79 11.29 -2.83
N VAL A 152 -7.57 11.44 -3.90
CA VAL A 152 -7.35 12.42 -4.97
C VAL A 152 -8.67 13.07 -5.35
N ASP A 153 -8.75 14.39 -5.19
CA ASP A 153 -9.88 15.20 -5.69
C ASP A 153 -9.59 15.65 -7.13
N LEU A 154 -10.38 15.17 -8.08
CA LEU A 154 -10.20 15.45 -9.52
C LEU A 154 -11.22 16.46 -10.02
N THR A 155 -10.76 17.35 -10.90
CA THR A 155 -11.61 18.34 -11.57
C THR A 155 -11.65 18.08 -13.08
N ASP A 156 -12.41 18.87 -13.84
CA ASP A 156 -12.40 18.79 -15.31
C ASP A 156 -11.05 19.21 -15.93
N THR A 157 -10.26 20.00 -15.20
CA THR A 157 -8.95 20.48 -15.67
C THR A 157 -7.81 19.65 -15.10
N PRO A 158 -6.88 19.15 -15.95
CA PRO A 158 -5.67 18.48 -15.50
C PRO A 158 -4.84 19.34 -14.52
N PRO A 159 -4.35 18.77 -13.40
CA PRO A 159 -3.52 19.48 -12.45
C PRO A 159 -2.09 19.73 -12.98
N GLN A 160 -1.34 20.66 -12.39
CA GLN A 160 0.06 20.95 -12.77
C GLN A 160 1.10 19.99 -12.15
N HIS A 161 0.70 18.74 -11.91
CA HIS A 161 1.55 17.69 -11.38
C HIS A 161 1.13 16.34 -11.99
N ASP A 162 2.08 15.41 -12.11
CA ASP A 162 1.77 14.01 -12.33
C ASP A 162 1.56 13.33 -10.97
N LEU A 163 1.00 12.13 -10.95
CA LEU A 163 0.92 11.30 -9.75
C LEU A 163 1.80 10.06 -9.90
N VAL A 164 2.46 9.68 -8.81
CA VAL A 164 2.98 8.32 -8.61
C VAL A 164 2.05 7.64 -7.63
N VAL A 165 1.39 6.59 -8.08
CA VAL A 165 0.49 5.77 -7.27
C VAL A 165 1.17 4.45 -6.97
N THR A 166 1.33 4.12 -5.70
CA THR A 166 1.80 2.81 -5.27
C THR A 166 0.61 1.91 -5.05
N VAL A 167 0.52 0.82 -5.80
CA VAL A 167 -0.47 -0.24 -5.59
C VAL A 167 0.19 -1.46 -4.96
N ARG A 168 -0.51 -2.10 -4.03
CA ARG A 168 -0.10 -3.39 -3.45
C ARG A 168 -1.03 -4.48 -3.94
N TYR A 169 -0.47 -5.51 -4.56
CA TYR A 169 -1.24 -6.67 -5.02
C TYR A 169 -1.51 -7.65 -3.87
N LEU A 170 -2.72 -8.18 -3.83
CA LEU A 170 -3.24 -9.06 -2.77
C LEU A 170 -3.87 -10.32 -3.38
N PRO A 171 -4.02 -11.40 -2.58
CA PRO A 171 -4.98 -12.45 -2.90
C PRO A 171 -6.38 -11.85 -3.09
N GLY A 172 -7.17 -12.43 -3.99
CA GLY A 172 -8.53 -11.99 -4.21
C GLY A 172 -9.50 -12.38 -3.09
N CYS A 173 -10.66 -11.74 -3.10
CA CYS A 173 -11.72 -11.92 -2.12
C CYS A 173 -12.88 -12.74 -2.72
N LEU A 174 -13.65 -13.40 -1.85
CA LEU A 174 -14.89 -14.08 -2.26
C LEU A 174 -16.00 -13.10 -2.66
N LYS A 175 -15.89 -11.83 -2.25
CA LYS A 175 -16.87 -10.78 -2.55
C LYS A 175 -16.21 -9.41 -2.47
N TYR A 176 -16.59 -8.55 -3.40
CA TYR A 176 -16.26 -7.13 -3.43
C TYR A 176 -17.55 -6.32 -3.33
N ASN A 177 -17.62 -5.41 -2.37
CA ASN A 177 -18.77 -4.51 -2.24
C ASN A 177 -18.46 -3.20 -2.96
N GLY A 178 -19.25 -2.88 -3.99
CA GLY A 178 -19.19 -1.58 -4.65
C GLY A 178 -19.87 -0.50 -3.81
N SER A 179 -19.47 0.75 -4.03
CA SER A 179 -20.08 1.92 -3.38
C SER A 179 -19.88 3.18 -4.22
N SER A 180 -20.49 4.28 -3.83
CA SER A 180 -20.29 5.59 -4.47
C SER A 180 -19.58 6.55 -3.51
N ARG A 181 -18.47 7.13 -3.95
CA ARG A 181 -17.66 8.13 -3.23
C ARG A 181 -17.17 9.18 -4.22
N GLN A 182 -17.17 10.46 -3.84
CA GLN A 182 -16.79 11.59 -4.71
C GLN A 182 -17.41 11.58 -6.13
N GLY A 183 -18.67 11.14 -6.26
CA GLY A 183 -19.34 11.03 -7.56
C GLY A 183 -18.86 9.87 -8.45
N ILE A 184 -17.87 9.10 -8.00
CA ILE A 184 -17.42 7.87 -8.64
C ILE A 184 -18.17 6.69 -8.03
N THR A 185 -18.72 5.82 -8.88
CA THR A 185 -19.38 4.59 -8.45
C THR A 185 -18.55 3.39 -8.86
N THR A 186 -18.27 2.52 -7.90
CA THR A 186 -17.67 1.21 -8.12
C THR A 186 -18.74 0.13 -8.00
N LEU A 187 -18.53 -0.98 -8.68
CA LEU A 187 -19.50 -2.07 -8.75
C LEU A 187 -19.19 -3.17 -7.73
N SER A 188 -20.23 -3.88 -7.29
CA SER A 188 -20.02 -5.09 -6.51
C SER A 188 -19.64 -6.24 -7.43
N TYR A 189 -18.78 -7.14 -6.96
CA TYR A 189 -18.37 -8.33 -7.70
C TYR A 189 -18.30 -9.57 -6.80
N GLY A 190 -18.36 -10.74 -7.43
CA GLY A 190 -18.25 -12.03 -6.76
C GLY A 190 -16.79 -12.43 -6.50
N PRO A 191 -16.52 -13.75 -6.35
CA PRO A 191 -15.18 -14.25 -6.18
C PRO A 191 -14.27 -13.85 -7.35
N TYR A 192 -13.06 -13.38 -7.03
CA TYR A 192 -12.02 -13.07 -7.99
C TYR A 192 -10.66 -13.51 -7.41
N GLU A 193 -9.69 -13.82 -8.26
CA GLU A 193 -8.44 -14.48 -7.84
C GLU A 193 -7.42 -13.51 -7.22
N THR A 194 -7.46 -12.25 -7.65
CA THR A 194 -6.41 -11.26 -7.36
C THR A 194 -6.98 -9.87 -7.10
N SER A 195 -6.30 -9.12 -6.25
CA SER A 195 -6.72 -7.79 -5.84
C SER A 195 -5.57 -6.79 -5.86
N TYR A 196 -5.92 -5.51 -5.81
CA TYR A 196 -5.00 -4.50 -5.32
C TYR A 196 -5.66 -3.56 -4.31
N ILE A 197 -4.83 -2.90 -3.54
CA ILE A 197 -5.19 -1.69 -2.81
C ILE A 197 -4.31 -0.53 -3.28
N VAL A 198 -4.85 0.68 -3.19
CA VAL A 198 -4.07 1.91 -3.35
C VAL A 198 -3.35 2.16 -2.04
N GLU A 199 -2.05 1.86 -1.99
CA GLU A 199 -1.23 1.95 -0.79
C GLU A 199 -0.84 3.40 -0.52
N ASP A 200 -0.33 4.10 -1.52
CA ASP A 200 0.21 5.47 -1.40
C ASP A 200 0.01 6.27 -2.69
N ILE A 201 -0.05 7.60 -2.58
CA ILE A 201 -0.16 8.53 -3.71
C ILE A 201 0.73 9.73 -3.45
N LYS A 202 1.60 10.05 -4.41
CA LYS A 202 2.50 11.20 -4.36
C LYS A 202 2.32 12.08 -5.58
N ALA A 203 2.09 13.37 -5.36
CA ALA A 203 2.17 14.36 -6.42
C ALA A 203 3.64 14.66 -6.76
N ILE A 204 3.98 14.60 -8.04
CA ILE A 204 5.30 14.95 -8.55
C ILE A 204 5.20 16.16 -9.49
N PRO A 205 6.03 17.20 -9.32
CA PRO A 205 6.02 18.35 -10.22
C PRO A 205 6.29 17.94 -11.67
N ILE A 206 5.51 18.47 -12.62
CA ILE A 206 5.80 18.31 -14.04
C ILE A 206 7.09 19.08 -14.35
N THR A 207 8.20 18.36 -14.51
CA THR A 207 9.46 18.95 -14.96
C THR A 207 9.49 18.96 -16.48
N ASN A 208 9.90 20.08 -17.09
CA ASN A 208 9.98 20.25 -18.54
C ASN A 208 11.06 19.38 -19.22
N GLU A 209 11.63 18.38 -18.54
CA GLU A 209 12.58 17.42 -19.10
C GLU A 209 11.88 16.28 -19.87
N LYS A 210 10.78 16.57 -20.58
CA LYS A 210 10.09 15.60 -21.44
C LYS A 210 10.93 15.12 -22.65
N SER A 211 12.18 15.58 -22.81
CA SER A 211 13.11 15.07 -23.83
C SER A 211 14.08 13.98 -23.35
N ALA A 212 14.24 13.72 -22.04
CA ALA A 212 15.28 12.79 -21.56
C ALA A 212 14.78 11.37 -21.21
N ARG A 213 13.49 11.21 -20.88
CA ARG A 213 12.96 9.90 -20.42
C ARG A 213 12.34 9.02 -21.51
N HIS A 214 12.16 9.56 -22.73
CA HIS A 214 11.64 8.81 -23.88
C HIS A 214 12.72 8.03 -24.67
N HIS A 215 13.99 8.05 -24.23
CA HIS A 215 15.10 7.40 -24.95
C HIS A 215 15.74 6.19 -24.23
N THR A 216 15.15 5.67 -23.16
CA THR A 216 15.71 4.51 -22.45
C THR A 216 14.73 3.36 -22.19
N TYR A 217 13.55 3.35 -22.83
CA TYR A 217 12.57 2.26 -22.66
C TYR A 217 12.15 1.58 -23.97
N ASP A 218 12.82 1.88 -25.08
CA ASP A 218 12.56 1.27 -26.38
C ASP A 218 13.85 0.75 -27.02
N ASP A 219 14.59 -0.10 -26.31
CA ASP A 219 15.56 -1.02 -26.93
C ASP A 219 15.83 -2.24 -26.04
N GLN A 220 14.86 -3.14 -25.98
CA GLN A 220 15.15 -4.56 -25.78
C GLN A 220 14.41 -5.34 -26.85
N ARG A 221 15.05 -5.42 -28.02
CA ARG A 221 14.72 -6.40 -29.05
C ARG A 221 14.74 -7.79 -28.44
N TYR A 222 13.65 -8.53 -28.66
CA TYR A 222 13.58 -9.96 -28.48
C TYR A 222 14.49 -10.64 -29.51
N ASP A 223 15.72 -10.95 -29.13
CA ASP A 223 16.50 -11.97 -29.84
C ASP A 223 15.88 -13.33 -29.51
N THR A 224 15.10 -13.84 -30.46
CA THR A 224 14.54 -15.19 -30.43
C THR A 224 15.67 -16.16 -30.74
N VAL A 225 16.19 -16.86 -29.71
CA VAL A 225 17.04 -18.03 -29.92
C VAL A 225 16.14 -19.21 -30.22
N VAL A 226 16.12 -19.60 -31.50
CA VAL A 226 15.52 -20.84 -31.98
C VAL A 226 16.48 -21.98 -31.62
N TYR A 227 16.02 -22.96 -30.87
CA TYR A 227 16.74 -24.23 -30.69
C TYR A 227 16.33 -25.19 -31.81
N GLU A 228 17.25 -25.48 -32.71
CA GLU A 228 17.33 -26.74 -33.47
C GLU A 228 18.75 -27.29 -33.38
#